data_AF-A0A7H4MDT3-F1
#
_entry.id   AF-A0A7H4MDT3-F1
#
_cell.length_a   1.000
_cell.length_b   1.000
_cell.length_c   1.000
_cell.angle_alpha   90.00
_cell.angle_beta   90.00
_cell.angle_gamma   90.00
#
_symmetry.space_group_name_H-M   'P 1'
#
loop_
_entity.id
_entity.type
_entity.pdbx_description
1 polymer ?
#
loop_
_entity_poly.entity_id
_entity_poly.type
_entity_poly.pdbx_seq_one_letter_code
_entity_poly.pdbx_strand_id
1 'polypeptide(L)'
;MGCCHARIGEGIDTSLFLEKDGTWVMNEHYQGARREPSSFASYGTWARTADKLVLTDSKGEKSYFRAKGDKLEMLDRNGSPVQSPLNYTLEPVKASLPTTPMAMRGMYFYMADAATFTDCATGKRVAVANNAQLERDYAAARGNDSRPVLLVVEGHFTLEANPDTGEMMKTLMTDQAGKFIPGKDCSH
;
A
#
# COMPACT_ATOMS: atom_id res chain seq x y z
N MET A 1 -1.33 13.16 -3.50
CA MET A 1 -1.49 12.39 -2.26
C MET A 1 -1.95 13.30 -1.14
N GLY A 2 -3.03 12.94 -0.44
CA GLY A 2 -3.40 13.56 0.84
C GLY A 2 -2.99 12.63 1.98
N CYS A 3 -2.31 13.16 3.02
CA CYS A 3 -1.93 12.37 4.18
C CYS A 3 -2.66 12.88 5.42
N CYS A 4 -3.11 11.95 6.26
CA CYS A 4 -3.64 12.22 7.58
C CYS A 4 -2.89 11.38 8.61
N HIS A 5 -2.62 11.94 9.79
CA HIS A 5 -1.94 11.28 10.89
C HIS A 5 -2.62 11.64 12.20
N ALA A 6 -2.75 10.67 13.08
CA ALA A 6 -2.98 10.93 14.50
C ALA A 6 -2.61 9.71 15.33
N ARG A 7 -2.46 9.97 16.62
CA ARG A 7 -2.50 8.93 17.64
C ARG A 7 -3.95 8.55 17.89
N ILE A 8 -4.26 7.28 17.66
CA ILE A 8 -5.57 6.69 17.89
C ILE A 8 -5.55 5.88 19.18
N GLY A 9 -6.60 6.03 19.99
CA GLY A 9 -6.79 5.22 21.20
C GLY A 9 -5.71 5.47 22.26
N GLU A 10 -5.19 4.40 22.86
CA GLU A 10 -4.22 4.45 23.97
C GLU A 10 -2.73 4.45 23.53
N GLY A 11 -2.43 4.52 22.23
CA GLY A 11 -1.03 4.59 21.79
C GLY A 11 -0.70 4.01 20.42
N ILE A 12 -1.64 4.01 19.47
CA ILE A 12 -1.34 3.59 18.09
C ILE A 12 -1.13 4.84 17.26
N ASP A 13 0.09 5.06 16.79
CA ASP A 13 0.39 6.16 15.88
C ASP A 13 0.03 5.71 14.46
N THR A 14 -1.05 6.26 13.91
CA THR A 14 -1.61 5.89 12.62
C THR A 14 -1.35 6.99 11.60
N SER A 15 -0.81 6.63 10.45
CA SER A 15 -0.75 7.49 9.27
C SER A 15 -1.47 6.85 8.10
N LEU A 16 -2.32 7.62 7.42
CA LEU A 16 -3.12 7.18 6.28
C LEU A 16 -2.86 8.11 5.09
N PHE A 17 -2.55 7.51 3.95
CA PHE A 17 -2.31 8.21 2.71
C PHE A 17 -3.38 7.80 1.70
N LEU A 18 -4.14 8.76 1.21
CA LEU A 18 -5.17 8.57 0.19
C LEU A 18 -4.64 9.09 -1.15
N GLU A 19 -4.62 8.21 -2.14
CA GLU A 19 -4.23 8.54 -3.51
C GLU A 19 -5.43 8.81 -4.41
N LYS A 20 -5.23 9.73 -5.36
CA LYS A 20 -6.29 10.12 -6.32
C LYS A 20 -6.73 8.98 -7.22
N ASP A 21 -5.91 7.95 -7.35
CA ASP A 21 -6.21 6.76 -8.16
C ASP A 21 -7.17 5.77 -7.47
N GLY A 22 -7.60 6.06 -6.24
CA GLY A 22 -8.47 5.20 -5.44
C GLY A 22 -7.71 4.19 -4.57
N THR A 23 -6.38 4.27 -4.49
CA THR A 23 -5.59 3.46 -3.56
C THR A 23 -5.24 4.20 -2.28
N TRP A 24 -4.95 3.44 -1.24
CA TRP A 24 -4.44 3.99 0.02
C TRP A 24 -3.30 3.15 0.56
N VAL A 25 -2.49 3.79 1.42
CA VAL A 25 -1.45 3.13 2.23
C VAL A 25 -1.63 3.62 3.66
N MET A 26 -1.58 2.72 4.63
CA MET A 26 -1.65 3.03 6.06
C MET A 26 -0.45 2.45 6.77
N ASN A 27 0.02 3.13 7.81
CA ASN A 27 1.00 2.62 8.74
C ASN A 27 0.51 2.83 10.17
N GLU A 28 0.65 1.80 10.98
CA GLU A 28 0.25 1.76 12.38
C GLU A 28 1.46 1.35 13.21
N HIS A 29 1.87 2.23 14.12
CA HIS A 29 2.97 1.97 15.05
C HIS A 29 2.42 1.86 16.47
N TYR A 30 2.62 0.70 17.10
CA TYR A 30 2.13 0.38 18.43
C TYR A 30 3.16 0.78 19.49
N GLN A 31 2.84 1.84 20.23
CA GLN A 31 3.67 2.30 21.34
C GLN A 31 3.71 1.27 22.47
N GLY A 32 4.92 0.98 22.97
CA GLY A 32 5.10 0.04 24.08
C GLY A 32 4.95 -1.45 23.73
N ALA A 33 4.99 -1.80 22.44
CA ALA A 33 5.00 -3.19 22.00
C ALA A 33 6.18 -3.95 22.63
N ARG A 34 5.88 -5.05 23.33
CA ARG A 34 6.90 -5.89 23.99
C ARG A 34 7.64 -6.81 23.02
N ARG A 35 7.19 -6.90 21.77
CA ARG A 35 7.73 -7.77 20.73
C ARG A 35 7.70 -7.04 19.40
N GLU A 36 8.75 -7.24 18.61
CA GLU A 36 8.85 -6.75 17.23
C GLU A 36 8.15 -7.72 16.24
N PRO A 37 7.66 -7.21 15.09
CA PRO A 37 7.66 -5.80 14.70
C PRO A 37 6.60 -4.98 15.45
N SER A 38 6.96 -3.75 15.80
CA SER A 38 6.07 -2.77 16.45
C SER A 38 5.31 -1.87 15.46
N SER A 39 5.69 -1.89 14.17
CA SER A 39 5.03 -1.16 13.08
C SER A 39 4.49 -2.12 12.03
N PHE A 40 3.30 -1.80 11.52
CA PHE A 40 2.62 -2.56 10.48
C PHE A 40 2.12 -1.62 9.41
N ALA A 41 2.35 -1.96 8.15
CA ALA A 41 1.76 -1.25 7.02
C ALA A 41 0.72 -2.12 6.30
N SER A 42 -0.27 -1.45 5.74
CA SER A 42 -1.31 -2.04 4.93
C SER A 42 -1.64 -1.11 3.76
N TYR A 43 -2.25 -1.67 2.72
CA TYR A 43 -2.66 -0.92 1.54
C TYR A 43 -3.92 -1.54 0.97
N GLY A 44 -4.57 -0.81 0.07
CA GLY A 44 -5.73 -1.33 -0.65
C GLY A 44 -6.44 -0.26 -1.44
N THR A 45 -7.76 -0.41 -1.59
CA THR A 45 -8.62 0.54 -2.29
C THR A 45 -9.51 1.32 -1.34
N TRP A 46 -9.81 2.57 -1.67
CA TRP A 46 -10.77 3.37 -0.94
C TRP A 46 -11.91 3.81 -1.85
N ALA A 47 -13.10 3.90 -1.26
CA ALA A 47 -14.28 4.42 -1.91
C ALA A 47 -14.99 5.39 -0.98
N ARG A 48 -15.53 6.46 -1.54
CA ARG A 48 -16.35 7.42 -0.80
C ARG A 48 -17.83 7.18 -1.12
N THR A 49 -18.63 6.97 -0.08
CA THR A 49 -20.09 7.00 -0.15
C THR A 49 -20.61 8.38 0.25
N ALA A 50 -21.93 8.57 0.28
CA ALA A 50 -22.53 9.83 0.74
C ALA A 50 -22.07 10.22 2.15
N ASP A 51 -21.89 9.23 3.04
CA ASP A 51 -21.67 9.47 4.47
C ASP A 51 -20.29 9.04 4.97
N LYS A 52 -19.60 8.14 4.27
CA LYS A 52 -18.41 7.44 4.77
C LYS A 52 -17.33 7.30 3.72
N LEU A 53 -16.10 7.25 4.18
CA LEU A 53 -14.95 6.74 3.45
C LEU A 53 -14.75 5.28 3.88
N VAL A 54 -14.74 4.37 2.92
CA VAL A 54 -14.54 2.94 3.13
C VAL A 54 -13.16 2.58 2.59
N LEU A 55 -12.29 2.08 3.45
CA LEU A 55 -11.02 1.47 3.08
C LEU A 55 -11.24 -0.05 3.00
N THR A 56 -10.87 -0.66 1.89
CA THR A 56 -10.78 -2.12 1.73
C THR A 56 -9.31 -2.47 1.55
N ASP A 57 -8.74 -3.24 2.46
CA ASP A 57 -7.33 -3.63 2.39
C ASP A 57 -7.07 -4.71 1.33
N SER A 58 -5.80 -5.09 1.14
CA SER A 58 -5.39 -6.09 0.15
C SER A 58 -5.91 -7.50 0.43
N LYS A 59 -6.45 -7.75 1.63
CA LYS A 59 -7.09 -9.00 2.05
C LYS A 59 -8.62 -8.94 1.99
N GLY A 60 -9.19 -7.78 1.68
CA GLY A 60 -10.63 -7.54 1.60
C GLY A 60 -11.27 -7.05 2.91
N GLU A 61 -10.48 -6.83 3.96
CA GLU A 61 -10.98 -6.31 5.24
C GLU A 61 -11.34 -4.83 5.12
N LYS A 62 -12.39 -4.42 5.83
CA LYS A 62 -12.96 -3.08 5.72
C LYS A 62 -12.75 -2.25 6.98
N SER A 63 -12.31 -1.01 6.78
CA SER A 63 -12.24 0.04 7.79
C SER A 63 -13.06 1.25 7.33
N TYR A 64 -13.73 1.90 8.27
CA TYR A 64 -14.68 2.97 7.98
C TYR A 64 -14.21 4.27 8.61
N PHE A 65 -14.31 5.36 7.85
CA PHE A 65 -14.01 6.70 8.31
C PHE A 65 -15.13 7.66 7.91
N ARG A 66 -15.26 8.76 8.66
CA ARG A 66 -16.14 9.87 8.33
C ARG A 66 -15.30 11.12 8.17
N ALA A 67 -15.49 11.81 7.04
CA ALA A 67 -14.86 13.11 6.84
C ALA A 67 -15.52 14.16 7.74
N LYS A 68 -14.70 14.92 8.47
CA LYS A 68 -15.10 16.06 9.30
C LYS A 68 -14.23 17.25 8.92
N GLY A 69 -14.65 18.00 7.90
CA GLY A 69 -13.81 19.02 7.27
C GLY A 69 -12.63 18.38 6.55
N ASP A 70 -11.41 18.73 6.96
CA ASP A 70 -10.14 18.17 6.48
C ASP A 70 -9.65 16.98 7.31
N LYS A 71 -10.35 16.63 8.39
CA LYS A 71 -10.04 15.52 9.29
C LYS A 71 -10.80 14.25 8.91
N LEU A 72 -10.26 13.10 9.33
CA LEU A 72 -10.91 11.80 9.18
C LEU A 72 -11.15 11.17 10.55
N GLU A 73 -12.41 10.99 10.90
CA GLU A 73 -12.80 10.27 12.12
C GLU A 73 -12.97 8.79 11.82
N MET A 74 -12.21 7.93 12.49
CA MET A 74 -12.36 6.49 12.41
C MET A 74 -13.69 6.07 13.06
N LEU A 75 -14.40 5.16 12.39
CA LEU A 75 -15.67 4.60 12.81
C LEU A 75 -15.46 3.14 13.26
N ASP A 76 -16.45 2.59 13.96
CA ASP A 76 -16.44 1.18 14.34
C ASP A 76 -16.62 0.24 13.13
N ARG A 77 -16.61 -1.07 13.38
CA ARG A 77 -16.76 -2.12 12.34
C ARG A 77 -18.12 -2.09 11.61
N ASN A 78 -19.13 -1.47 12.19
CA ASN A 78 -20.44 -1.26 11.57
C ASN A 78 -20.52 0.11 10.84
N GLY A 79 -19.43 0.89 10.90
CA GLY A 79 -19.36 2.25 10.42
C GLY A 79 -20.16 3.24 11.26
N SER A 80 -20.39 2.96 12.54
CA SER A 80 -21.00 3.90 13.49
C SER A 80 -19.90 4.67 14.25
N PRO A 81 -20.21 5.83 14.86
CA PRO A 81 -19.24 6.54 15.69
C PRO A 81 -18.73 5.66 16.83
N VAL A 82 -17.41 5.64 17.05
CA VAL A 82 -16.80 4.89 18.16
C VAL A 82 -17.26 5.47 19.50
N GLN A 83 -17.81 4.62 20.37
CA GLN A 83 -18.24 5.01 21.72
C GLN A 83 -17.09 4.86 22.71
N SER A 84 -16.16 5.81 22.71
CA SER A 84 -14.99 5.83 23.60
C SER A 84 -14.57 7.27 23.90
N PRO A 85 -14.04 7.57 25.10
CA PRO A 85 -13.50 8.89 25.42
C PRO A 85 -12.16 9.18 24.71
N LEU A 86 -11.54 8.18 24.07
CA LEU A 86 -10.24 8.33 23.39
C LEU A 86 -10.38 9.04 22.04
N ASN A 87 -9.26 9.58 21.53
CA ASN A 87 -9.24 10.21 20.21
C ASN A 87 -9.17 9.17 19.09
N TYR A 88 -10.05 9.32 18.10
CA TYR A 88 -10.12 8.51 16.88
C TYR A 88 -10.10 9.37 15.60
N THR A 89 -9.63 10.61 15.70
CA THR A 89 -9.58 11.55 14.58
C THR A 89 -8.16 11.70 14.05
N LEU A 90 -7.97 11.39 12.76
CA LEU A 90 -6.77 11.67 12.00
C LEU A 90 -6.78 13.11 11.50
N GLU A 91 -5.69 13.83 11.74
CA GLU A 91 -5.51 15.21 11.28
C GLU A 91 -4.69 15.23 9.98
N PRO A 92 -4.96 16.15 9.05
CA PRO A 92 -4.16 16.25 7.83
C PRO A 92 -2.74 16.67 8.16
N VAL A 93 -1.76 15.94 7.61
CA VAL A 93 -0.33 16.24 7.79
C VAL A 93 0.41 16.15 6.47
N LYS A 94 1.62 16.71 6.43
CA LYS A 94 2.60 16.39 5.39
C LYS A 94 3.55 15.33 5.94
N ALA A 95 3.48 14.12 5.39
CA ALA A 95 4.36 13.03 5.73
C ALA A 95 4.85 12.31 4.47
N SER A 96 5.97 11.59 4.59
CA SER A 96 6.46 10.66 3.57
C SER A 96 5.73 9.33 3.67
N LEU A 97 5.63 8.62 2.54
CA LEU A 97 5.16 7.24 2.50
C LEU A 97 5.91 6.35 3.52
N PRO A 98 5.22 5.38 4.15
CA PRO A 98 5.86 4.47 5.08
C PRO A 98 6.82 3.53 4.37
N THR A 99 7.96 3.26 5.01
CA THR A 99 8.97 2.28 4.56
C THR A 99 8.79 0.91 5.20
N THR A 100 7.72 0.71 5.97
CA THR A 100 7.41 -0.59 6.57
C THR A 100 7.01 -1.58 5.47
N PRO A 101 7.70 -2.73 5.34
CA PRO A 101 7.42 -3.70 4.30
C PRO A 101 6.01 -4.28 4.41
N MET A 102 5.41 -4.54 3.26
CA MET A 102 4.09 -5.14 3.10
C MET A 102 4.20 -6.33 2.15
N ALA A 103 3.52 -7.42 2.50
CA ALA A 103 3.37 -8.56 1.61
C ALA A 103 2.49 -8.15 0.42
N MET A 104 3.06 -8.23 -0.78
CA MET A 104 2.43 -7.86 -2.03
C MET A 104 2.44 -9.03 -3.00
N ARG A 105 1.38 -9.10 -3.81
CA ARG A 105 1.21 -10.13 -4.83
C ARG A 105 0.64 -9.50 -6.08
N GLY A 106 1.33 -9.69 -7.21
CA GLY A 106 1.00 -8.98 -8.44
C GLY A 106 1.73 -9.53 -9.64
N MET A 107 1.28 -9.11 -10.82
CA MET A 107 1.92 -9.48 -12.08
C MET A 107 3.09 -8.54 -12.35
N TYR A 108 4.31 -9.08 -12.29
CA TYR A 108 5.52 -8.35 -12.61
C TYR A 108 5.86 -8.51 -14.08
N PHE A 109 6.25 -7.41 -14.71
CA PHE A 109 6.66 -7.36 -16.09
C PHE A 109 7.79 -6.37 -16.28
N TYR A 110 8.86 -6.81 -16.93
CA TYR A 110 10.03 -5.98 -17.23
C TYR A 110 10.29 -5.98 -18.74
N MET A 111 10.39 -4.78 -19.30
CA MET A 111 10.67 -4.56 -20.72
C MET A 111 11.27 -3.17 -20.92
N ALA A 112 12.26 -3.05 -21.82
CA ALA A 112 12.92 -1.79 -22.16
C ALA A 112 13.41 -1.01 -20.92
N ASP A 113 14.16 -1.70 -20.05
CA ASP A 113 14.75 -1.15 -18.82
C ASP A 113 13.75 -0.60 -17.79
N ALA A 114 12.46 -0.91 -17.95
CA ALA A 114 11.40 -0.51 -17.01
C ALA A 114 10.66 -1.73 -16.47
N ALA A 115 10.64 -1.84 -15.13
CA ALA A 115 9.87 -2.82 -14.41
C ALA A 115 8.51 -2.25 -13.98
N THR A 116 7.48 -3.09 -14.07
CA THR A 116 6.13 -2.74 -13.63
C THR A 116 5.51 -3.87 -12.85
N PHE A 117 4.67 -3.52 -11.88
CA PHE A 117 3.95 -4.45 -11.03
C PHE A 117 2.47 -4.10 -11.07
N THR A 118 1.65 -5.05 -11.51
CA THR A 118 0.19 -4.93 -11.46
C THR A 118 -0.32 -5.67 -10.24
N ASP A 119 -0.70 -4.93 -9.21
CA ASP A 119 -1.13 -5.49 -7.93
C ASP A 119 -2.44 -6.27 -8.07
N CYS A 120 -2.49 -7.47 -7.51
CA CYS A 120 -3.65 -8.34 -7.63
C CYS A 120 -4.86 -7.87 -6.80
N ALA A 121 -4.63 -7.16 -5.69
CA ALA A 121 -5.72 -6.75 -4.81
C ALA A 121 -6.43 -5.47 -5.29
N THR A 122 -5.67 -4.53 -5.84
CA THR A 122 -6.17 -3.22 -6.29
C THR A 122 -6.32 -3.12 -7.81
N GLY A 123 -5.69 -4.03 -8.57
CA GLY A 123 -5.61 -3.97 -10.02
C GLY A 123 -4.74 -2.83 -10.55
N LYS A 124 -4.07 -2.06 -9.68
CA LYS A 124 -3.25 -0.92 -10.09
C LYS A 124 -1.89 -1.36 -10.58
N ARG A 125 -1.42 -0.70 -11.63
CA ARG A 125 -0.07 -0.83 -12.14
C ARG A 125 0.80 0.28 -11.58
N VAL A 126 1.94 -0.11 -11.00
CA VAL A 126 2.97 0.81 -10.49
C VAL A 126 4.32 0.49 -11.13
N ALA A 127 5.22 1.47 -11.15
CA ALA A 127 6.62 1.23 -11.45
C ALA A 127 7.25 0.40 -10.32
N VAL A 128 8.28 -0.38 -10.65
CA VAL A 128 9.12 -1.05 -9.65
C VAL A 128 10.51 -0.42 -9.71
N ALA A 129 11.08 -0.14 -8.54
CA ALA A 129 12.43 0.39 -8.44
C ALA A 129 13.41 -0.59 -9.09
N ASN A 130 14.46 -0.05 -9.72
CA ASN A 130 15.44 -0.86 -10.43
C ASN A 130 16.08 -1.87 -9.46
N ASN A 131 16.06 -3.15 -9.84
CA ASN A 131 16.65 -4.21 -9.07
C ASN A 131 17.14 -5.32 -10.00
N ALA A 132 18.43 -5.28 -10.32
CA ALA A 132 19.07 -6.21 -11.24
C ALA A 132 18.92 -7.68 -10.84
N GLN A 133 18.79 -8.01 -9.54
CA GLN A 133 18.55 -9.39 -9.12
C GLN A 133 17.12 -9.82 -9.43
N LEU A 134 16.14 -8.99 -9.10
CA LEU A 134 14.73 -9.25 -9.39
C LEU A 134 14.48 -9.38 -10.91
N GLU A 135 15.15 -8.55 -11.71
CA GLU A 135 15.10 -8.59 -13.18
C GLU A 135 15.68 -9.90 -13.75
N ARG A 136 16.81 -10.38 -13.19
CA ARG A 136 17.38 -11.69 -13.55
C ARG A 136 16.44 -12.84 -13.18
N ASP A 137 15.85 -12.79 -12.00
CA ASP A 137 14.92 -13.82 -11.52
C ASP A 137 13.65 -13.84 -12.38
N TYR A 138 13.15 -12.67 -12.80
CA TYR A 138 12.08 -12.57 -13.79
C TYR A 138 12.47 -13.18 -15.14
N ALA A 139 13.67 -12.88 -15.64
CA ALA A 139 14.15 -13.42 -16.92
C ALA A 139 14.25 -14.95 -16.89
N ALA A 140 14.64 -15.55 -15.76
CA ALA A 140 14.63 -17.00 -15.56
C ALA A 140 13.21 -17.58 -15.48
N ALA A 141 12.27 -16.84 -14.89
CA ALA A 141 10.90 -17.30 -14.66
C ALA A 141 9.95 -17.16 -15.87
N ARG A 142 10.14 -16.13 -16.71
CA ARG A 142 9.22 -15.82 -17.83
C ARG A 142 9.26 -16.85 -18.96
N GLY A 143 10.36 -17.59 -19.09
CA GLY A 143 10.62 -18.50 -20.22
C GLY A 143 10.95 -17.73 -21.50
N ASN A 144 10.50 -18.24 -22.65
CA ASN A 144 10.79 -17.64 -23.96
C ASN A 144 9.81 -16.53 -24.36
N ASP A 145 8.70 -16.39 -23.63
CA ASP A 145 7.66 -15.42 -23.95
C ASP A 145 7.82 -14.17 -23.09
N SER A 146 7.72 -12.99 -23.70
CA SER A 146 7.74 -11.71 -22.99
C SER A 146 6.38 -11.43 -22.34
N ARG A 147 6.04 -12.22 -21.32
CA ARG A 147 4.77 -12.14 -20.58
C ARG A 147 4.97 -11.75 -19.11
N PRO A 148 3.97 -11.14 -18.46
CA PRO A 148 3.99 -10.92 -17.03
C PRO A 148 4.04 -12.25 -16.26
N VAL A 149 4.75 -12.26 -15.12
CA VAL A 149 4.84 -13.41 -14.23
C VAL A 149 4.37 -13.00 -12.84
N LEU A 150 3.60 -13.85 -12.18
CA LEU A 150 3.15 -13.61 -10.82
C LEU A 150 4.36 -13.52 -9.88
N LEU A 151 4.44 -12.43 -9.13
CA LEU A 151 5.46 -12.15 -8.13
C LEU A 151 4.79 -12.04 -6.75
N VAL A 152 5.34 -12.74 -5.77
CA VAL A 152 5.05 -12.55 -4.34
C VAL A 152 6.29 -11.94 -3.71
N VAL A 153 6.16 -10.78 -3.09
CA VAL A 153 7.31 -10.02 -2.58
C VAL A 153 6.92 -9.20 -1.36
N GLU A 154 7.88 -8.94 -0.47
CA GLU A 154 7.75 -7.89 0.54
C GLU A 154 8.34 -6.60 0.00
N GLY A 155 7.57 -5.52 0.09
CA GLY A 155 8.01 -4.22 -0.41
C GLY A 155 7.29 -3.06 0.27
N HIS A 156 7.70 -1.84 -0.05
CA HIS A 156 7.00 -0.63 0.34
C HIS A 156 6.88 0.32 -0.86
N PHE A 157 5.99 1.29 -0.75
CA PHE A 157 5.87 2.34 -1.76
C PHE A 157 6.79 3.49 -1.42
N THR A 158 7.48 4.01 -2.42
CA THR A 158 8.28 5.23 -2.36
C THR A 158 7.86 6.18 -3.48
N LEU A 159 8.39 7.40 -3.46
CA LEU A 159 8.28 8.34 -4.58
C LEU A 159 9.64 8.40 -5.28
N GLU A 160 9.68 8.03 -6.55
CA GLU A 160 10.87 8.16 -7.39
C GLU A 160 10.58 9.04 -8.59
N ALA A 161 11.60 9.76 -9.06
CA ALA A 161 11.50 10.55 -10.27
C ALA A 161 11.39 9.60 -11.47
N ASN A 162 10.39 9.80 -12.31
CA ASN A 162 10.28 9.12 -13.58
C ASN A 162 11.51 9.47 -14.46
N PRO A 163 12.22 8.50 -15.05
CA PRO A 163 13.44 8.77 -15.81
C PRO A 163 13.26 9.69 -17.03
N ASP A 164 12.07 9.65 -17.66
CA ASP A 164 11.80 10.39 -18.89
C ASP A 164 11.28 11.81 -18.61
N THR A 165 10.44 11.95 -17.57
CA THR A 165 9.71 13.19 -17.28
C THR A 165 10.20 13.94 -16.04
N GLY A 166 10.94 13.27 -15.16
CA GLY A 166 11.35 13.79 -13.86
C GLY A 166 10.22 13.94 -12.84
N GLU A 167 8.98 13.62 -13.21
CA GLU A 167 7.85 13.68 -12.28
C GLU A 167 7.96 12.61 -11.19
N MET A 168 7.75 13.01 -9.94
CA MET A 168 7.72 12.07 -8.82
C MET A 168 6.51 11.15 -8.96
N MET A 169 6.75 9.86 -9.13
CA MET A 169 5.73 8.83 -9.22
C MET A 169 5.88 7.79 -8.12
N LYS A 170 4.75 7.17 -7.76
CA LYS A 170 4.71 6.08 -6.80
C LYS A 170 5.38 4.84 -7.39
N THR A 171 6.40 4.36 -6.71
CA THR A 171 7.23 3.22 -7.12
C THR A 171 7.24 2.17 -6.03
N LEU A 172 7.15 0.90 -6.42
CA LEU A 172 7.31 -0.25 -5.54
C LEU A 172 8.81 -0.52 -5.34
N MET A 173 9.28 -0.39 -4.11
CA MET A 173 10.60 -0.84 -3.68
C MET A 173 10.47 -2.23 -3.06
N THR A 174 11.26 -3.20 -3.53
CA THR A 174 11.29 -4.55 -2.94
C THR A 174 12.26 -4.59 -1.77
N ASP A 175 11.78 -4.95 -0.58
CA ASP A 175 12.58 -5.01 0.64
C ASP A 175 13.33 -6.34 0.79
N GLN A 176 12.83 -7.40 0.14
CA GLN A 176 13.42 -8.74 0.17
C GLN A 176 13.40 -9.39 -1.22
N ALA A 177 14.09 -10.53 -1.34
CA ALA A 177 14.03 -11.35 -2.54
C ALA A 177 12.58 -11.81 -2.79
N GLY A 178 12.03 -11.43 -3.94
CA GLY A 178 10.71 -11.87 -4.35
C GLY A 178 10.70 -13.29 -4.90
N LYS A 179 9.53 -13.92 -4.91
CA LYS A 179 9.30 -15.24 -5.49
C LYS A 179 8.42 -15.13 -6.74
N PHE A 180 8.99 -15.47 -7.88
CA PHE A 180 8.23 -15.63 -9.12
C PHE A 180 7.53 -16.99 -9.18
N ILE A 181 6.30 -16.99 -9.67
CA ILE A 181 5.46 -18.17 -9.81
C ILE A 181 4.98 -18.26 -11.29
N PRO A 182 5.76 -18.92 -12.16
CA PRO A 182 5.41 -19.07 -13.57
C PRO A 182 4.07 -19.78 -13.79
N GLY A 183 3.33 -19.35 -14.81
CA GLY A 183 2.05 -19.97 -15.20
C GLY A 183 0.88 -19.72 -14.24
N LYS A 184 1.07 -18.90 -13.20
CA LYS A 184 0.01 -18.43 -12.30
C LYS A 184 -0.32 -16.97 -12.59
N ASP A 185 -1.53 -16.59 -12.21
CA ASP A 185 -2.06 -15.23 -12.33
C ASP A 185 -2.71 -14.81 -11.00
N CYS A 186 -3.30 -13.62 -10.95
CA CYS A 186 -3.93 -13.11 -9.74
C CYS A 186 -5.07 -13.98 -9.18
N SER A 187 -5.65 -14.89 -9.97
CA SER A 187 -6.76 -15.76 -9.56
C SER A 187 -6.35 -17.06 -8.85
N HIS A 188 -5.05 -17.39 -8.79
CA HIS A 188 -4.53 -18.65 -8.24
C HIS A 188 -3.51 -18.48 -7.11
#